data_AF-A0A559KJF4-F1
#
_entry.id   AF-A0A559KJF4-F1
#
_cell.length_a   1.000
_cell.length_b   1.000
_cell.length_c   1.000
_cell.angle_alpha   90.00
_cell.angle_beta   90.00
_cell.angle_gamma   90.00
#
_symmetry.space_group_name_H-M   'P 1'
#
loop_
_entity.id
_entity.type
_entity.pdbx_description
1 polymer ?
#
loop_
_entity_poly.entity_id
_entity_poly.type
_entity_poly.pdbx_seq_one_letter_code
_entity_poly.pdbx_strand_id
1 'polypeptide(L)'
;MKNLLLKKIIAISFFLAIAFIIEYIVSFSFGIHCYFSLLKIELLPILSIGFLFGLKFSFFSTLFYILIHSLLEFVFSFHKHDLILVNNDVFSLFFAFSLLLYIFIIPYLSCVITGFFYRKDLKHLNYYRNVIQSLSLITLIQIVSYFIFALIIHFFYSNSFNEFLEHFPKTILKISGEGFSLAFFIFLFYLISVIITNIILGIIFYFLNPILKENIEFFLSE
;
A
#
# COMPACT_ATOMS: atom_id res chain seq x y z
N MET A 1 17.01 12.08 26.07
CA MET A 1 16.92 12.03 24.57
C MET A 1 17.15 10.65 23.96
N LYS A 2 18.24 9.91 24.26
CA LYS A 2 18.50 8.59 23.65
C LYS A 2 17.39 7.55 23.94
N ASN A 3 16.89 7.49 25.18
CA ASN A 3 15.83 6.54 25.56
C ASN A 3 14.48 6.81 24.84
N LEU A 4 14.11 8.08 24.65
CA LEU A 4 12.89 8.46 23.90
C LEU A 4 12.98 8.07 22.42
N LEU A 5 14.14 8.28 21.79
CA LEU A 5 14.35 7.89 20.40
C LEU A 5 14.32 6.36 20.23
N LEU A 6 14.92 5.63 21.18
CA LEU A 6 14.86 4.17 21.20
C LEU A 6 13.43 3.65 21.37
N LYS A 7 12.65 4.21 22.32
CA LYS A 7 11.23 3.87 22.52
C LYS A 7 10.42 4.05 21.22
N LYS A 8 10.64 5.15 20.49
CA LYS A 8 9.99 5.40 19.19
C LYS A 8 10.36 4.36 18.15
N ILE A 9 11.65 4.01 18.04
CA ILE A 9 12.11 2.99 17.10
C ILE A 9 11.45 1.64 17.42
N ILE A 10 11.41 1.24 18.69
CA ILE A 10 10.76 -0.02 19.11
C ILE A 10 9.28 -0.03 18.71
N ALA A 11 8.55 1.05 18.98
CA ALA A 11 7.14 1.15 18.62
C ALA A 11 6.93 1.11 17.10
N ILE A 12 7.75 1.82 16.33
CA ILE A 12 7.72 1.79 14.86
C ILE A 12 7.98 0.38 14.34
N SER A 13 9.02 -0.30 14.84
CA SER A 13 9.33 -1.69 14.48
C SER A 13 8.16 -2.63 14.79
N PHE A 14 7.48 -2.44 15.92
CA PHE A 14 6.29 -3.20 16.28
C PHE A 14 5.12 -2.97 15.30
N PHE A 15 4.83 -1.71 14.94
CA PHE A 15 3.82 -1.41 13.92
C PHE A 15 4.16 -2.01 12.55
N LEU A 16 5.42 -1.95 12.12
CA LEU A 16 5.85 -2.57 10.87
C LEU A 16 5.70 -4.10 10.91
N ALA A 17 6.05 -4.75 12.03
CA ALA A 17 5.84 -6.19 12.20
C ALA A 17 4.35 -6.55 12.10
N ILE A 18 3.46 -5.77 12.72
CA ILE A 18 2.01 -5.95 12.58
C ILE A 18 1.57 -5.81 11.13
N ALA A 19 2.07 -4.80 10.40
CA ALA A 19 1.73 -4.63 8.98
C ALA A 19 2.09 -5.88 8.16
N PHE A 20 3.31 -6.39 8.30
CA PHE A 20 3.73 -7.62 7.62
C PHE A 20 2.88 -8.84 8.00
N ILE A 21 2.53 -8.99 9.28
CA ILE A 21 1.67 -10.09 9.74
C ILE A 21 0.27 -9.99 9.12
N ILE A 22 -0.33 -8.79 9.12
CA ILE A 22 -1.64 -8.56 8.50
C ILE A 22 -1.58 -8.88 7.01
N GLU A 23 -0.57 -8.35 6.31
CA GLU A 23 -0.39 -8.58 4.88
C GLU A 23 -0.27 -10.08 4.56
N TYR A 24 0.55 -10.79 5.34
CA TYR A 24 0.73 -12.23 5.19
C TYR A 24 -0.57 -13.00 5.42
N ILE A 25 -1.33 -12.69 6.48
CA ILE A 25 -2.60 -13.34 6.79
C ILE A 25 -3.62 -13.09 5.67
N VAL A 26 -3.75 -11.85 5.20
CA VAL A 26 -4.71 -11.49 4.13
C VAL A 26 -4.34 -12.21 2.83
N SER A 27 -3.06 -12.15 2.44
CA SER A 27 -2.59 -12.76 1.18
C SER A 27 -2.71 -14.28 1.22
N PHE A 28 -2.38 -14.92 2.35
CA PHE A 28 -2.53 -16.36 2.55
C PHE A 28 -4.01 -16.78 2.53
N SER A 29 -4.90 -16.04 3.21
CA SER A 29 -6.31 -16.41 3.35
C SER A 29 -7.07 -16.35 2.02
N PHE A 30 -6.72 -15.42 1.13
CA PHE A 30 -7.39 -15.27 -0.16
C PHE A 30 -6.67 -15.98 -1.31
N GLY A 31 -5.43 -16.45 -1.11
CA GLY A 31 -4.64 -17.10 -2.17
C GLY A 31 -4.34 -16.16 -3.35
N ILE A 32 -4.36 -14.85 -3.12
CA ILE A 32 -4.15 -13.80 -4.12
C ILE A 32 -2.79 -13.16 -3.86
N HIS A 33 -2.03 -12.87 -4.92
CA HIS A 33 -0.78 -12.12 -4.80
C HIS A 33 -1.03 -10.71 -4.24
N CYS A 34 -0.09 -10.17 -3.45
CA CYS A 34 -0.26 -8.91 -2.72
C CYS A 34 -0.66 -7.72 -3.61
N TYR A 35 -0.17 -7.68 -4.86
CA TYR A 35 -0.49 -6.62 -5.81
C TYR A 35 -1.94 -6.67 -6.35
N PHE A 36 -2.61 -7.82 -6.26
CA PHE A 36 -4.03 -8.00 -6.62
C PHE A 36 -4.98 -8.04 -5.43
N SER A 37 -4.50 -7.80 -4.21
CA SER A 37 -5.39 -7.74 -3.06
C SER A 37 -6.37 -6.57 -3.20
N LEU A 38 -7.68 -6.87 -3.11
CA LEU A 38 -8.74 -5.87 -3.07
C LEU A 38 -8.67 -5.00 -1.81
N LEU A 39 -8.18 -5.56 -0.71
CA LEU A 39 -8.13 -4.93 0.60
C LEU A 39 -6.71 -4.89 1.13
N LYS A 40 -6.19 -3.68 1.33
CA LYS A 40 -4.84 -3.46 1.89
C LYS A 40 -4.92 -2.97 3.32
N ILE A 41 -5.31 -3.86 4.23
CA ILE A 41 -5.50 -3.54 5.67
C ILE A 41 -4.15 -3.31 6.36
N GLU A 42 -3.07 -3.88 5.84
CA GLU A 42 -1.69 -3.67 6.30
C GLU A 42 -1.25 -2.21 6.28
N LEU A 43 -1.91 -1.35 5.49
CA LEU A 43 -1.67 0.09 5.48
C LEU A 43 -2.05 0.76 6.80
N LEU A 44 -2.92 0.16 7.61
CA LEU A 44 -3.39 0.73 8.86
C LEU A 44 -2.22 1.03 9.83
N PRO A 45 -1.37 0.05 10.23
CA PRO A 45 -0.19 0.33 11.03
C PRO A 45 0.75 1.38 10.41
N ILE A 46 0.93 1.36 9.08
CA ILE A 46 1.81 2.30 8.37
C ILE A 46 1.30 3.74 8.50
N LEU A 47 0.00 3.94 8.29
CA LEU A 47 -0.66 5.23 8.47
C LEU A 47 -0.56 5.71 9.92
N SER A 48 -0.70 4.79 10.89
CA SER A 48 -0.60 5.11 12.32
C SER A 48 0.79 5.65 12.66
N ILE A 49 1.87 5.11 12.09
CA ILE A 49 3.23 5.62 12.33
C ILE A 49 3.31 7.12 12.00
N GLY A 50 2.71 7.57 10.89
CA GLY A 50 2.71 8.99 10.55
C GLY A 50 1.92 9.85 11.52
N PHE A 51 0.72 9.43 11.92
CA PHE A 51 -0.06 10.19 12.90
C PHE A 51 0.59 10.25 14.29
N LEU A 52 1.44 9.29 14.66
CA LEU A 52 2.00 9.17 16.00
C LEU A 52 3.41 9.73 16.13
N PHE A 53 4.24 9.55 15.10
CA PHE A 53 5.66 9.89 15.14
C PHE A 53 6.04 11.00 14.15
N GLY A 54 5.12 11.40 13.27
CA GLY A 54 5.30 12.50 12.33
C GLY A 54 6.05 12.12 11.06
N LEU A 55 6.19 13.12 10.17
CA LEU A 55 6.67 12.94 8.81
C LEU A 55 8.01 12.20 8.70
N LYS A 56 9.01 12.60 9.49
CA LYS A 56 10.36 12.02 9.41
C LYS A 56 10.35 10.51 9.65
N PHE A 57 9.69 10.07 10.72
CA PHE A 57 9.63 8.66 11.07
C PHE A 57 8.71 7.87 10.12
N SER A 58 7.61 8.47 9.68
CA SER A 58 6.74 7.89 8.65
C SER A 58 7.49 7.62 7.35
N PHE A 59 8.22 8.61 6.84
CA PHE A 59 8.98 8.47 5.59
C PHE A 59 9.99 7.32 5.63
N PHE A 60 10.85 7.28 6.65
CA PHE A 60 11.87 6.23 6.76
C PHE A 60 11.27 4.84 7.02
N SER A 61 10.22 4.75 7.84
CA SER A 61 9.57 3.46 8.11
C SER A 61 8.83 2.92 6.89
N THR A 62 8.14 3.76 6.13
CA THR A 62 7.50 3.37 4.86
C THR A 62 8.52 2.95 3.82
N LEU A 63 9.64 3.67 3.67
CA LEU A 63 10.73 3.23 2.79
C LEU A 63 11.31 1.88 3.21
N PHE A 64 11.49 1.67 4.51
CA PHE A 64 12.00 0.41 5.05
C PHE A 64 11.01 -0.73 4.81
N TYR A 65 9.71 -0.47 4.98
CA TYR A 65 8.65 -1.42 4.65
C TYR A 65 8.69 -1.81 3.17
N ILE A 66 8.71 -0.83 2.28
CA ILE A 66 8.79 -1.04 0.82
C ILE A 66 10.01 -1.88 0.46
N LEU A 67 11.17 -1.58 1.04
CA LEU A 67 12.42 -2.30 0.80
C LEU A 67 12.32 -3.76 1.24
N ILE A 68 11.87 -4.04 2.47
CA ILE A 68 11.73 -5.42 2.96
C ILE A 68 10.71 -6.18 2.12
N HIS A 69 9.55 -5.58 1.86
CA HIS A 69 8.51 -6.22 1.06
C HIS A 69 9.01 -6.57 -0.35
N SER A 70 9.71 -5.62 -1.00
CA SER A 70 10.28 -5.84 -2.34
C SER A 70 11.33 -6.95 -2.34
N LEU A 71 12.16 -7.05 -1.29
CA LEU A 71 13.11 -8.15 -1.12
C LEU A 71 12.41 -9.50 -0.92
N LEU A 72 11.34 -9.53 -0.11
CA LEU A 72 10.56 -10.74 0.12
C LEU A 72 9.89 -11.23 -1.17
N GLU A 73 9.21 -10.33 -1.89
CA GLU A 73 8.59 -10.65 -3.19
C GLU A 73 9.62 -11.12 -4.22
N PHE A 74 10.80 -10.50 -4.25
CA PHE A 74 11.90 -10.96 -5.11
C PHE A 74 12.35 -12.38 -4.74
N VAL A 75 12.55 -12.67 -3.45
CA VAL A 75 12.95 -14.01 -2.97
C VAL A 75 11.86 -15.05 -3.26
N PHE A 76 10.59 -14.74 -3.01
CA PHE A 76 9.48 -15.64 -3.32
C PHE A 76 9.34 -15.91 -4.81
N SER A 77 9.50 -14.88 -5.64
CA SER A 77 9.48 -15.02 -7.10
C SER A 77 10.65 -15.85 -7.61
N PHE A 78 11.84 -15.69 -7.02
CA PHE A 78 13.03 -16.47 -7.36
C PHE A 78 12.87 -17.95 -6.97
N HIS A 79 12.26 -18.24 -5.81
CA HIS A 79 12.02 -19.62 -5.36
C HIS A 79 10.83 -20.31 -6.01
N LYS A 80 9.89 -19.56 -6.59
CA LYS A 80 8.77 -20.12 -7.37
C LYS A 80 9.14 -20.45 -8.83
N HIS A 81 10.40 -20.32 -9.23
CA HIS A 81 10.96 -20.70 -10.54
C HIS A 81 10.31 -20.11 -11.82
N ASP A 82 9.23 -19.33 -11.74
CA ASP A 82 8.44 -19.00 -12.95
C ASP A 82 8.28 -17.51 -13.29
N LEU A 83 8.89 -16.55 -12.60
CA LEU A 83 8.59 -15.11 -12.85
C LEU A 83 9.77 -14.21 -13.25
N ILE A 84 11.03 -14.64 -13.12
CA ILE A 84 12.19 -13.76 -13.40
C ILE A 84 13.14 -14.35 -14.47
N LEU A 85 12.92 -15.60 -14.90
CA LEU A 85 13.83 -16.29 -15.84
C LEU A 85 13.22 -16.69 -17.19
N VAL A 86 11.96 -16.32 -17.46
CA VAL A 86 11.36 -16.55 -18.78
C VAL A 86 11.37 -15.23 -19.56
N ASN A 87 12.38 -15.14 -20.44
CA ASN A 87 12.67 -14.10 -21.43
C ASN A 87 13.35 -12.81 -20.95
N ASN A 88 14.63 -12.69 -21.36
CA ASN A 88 15.51 -11.51 -21.29
C ASN A 88 15.04 -10.35 -22.19
N ASP A 89 13.73 -10.10 -22.26
CA ASP A 89 13.20 -9.01 -23.05
C ASP A 89 13.15 -7.75 -22.19
N VAL A 90 13.78 -6.68 -22.68
CA VAL A 90 13.76 -5.34 -22.04
C VAL A 90 12.33 -4.90 -21.68
N PHE A 91 11.33 -5.42 -22.41
CA PHE A 91 9.91 -5.22 -22.18
C PHE A 91 9.40 -5.82 -20.85
N SER A 92 9.81 -7.03 -20.45
CA SER A 92 9.36 -7.65 -19.19
C SER A 92 9.89 -6.89 -17.96
N LEU A 93 11.11 -6.35 -18.07
CA LEU A 93 11.73 -5.54 -17.02
C LEU A 93 11.07 -4.17 -16.88
N PHE A 94 10.73 -3.50 -17.99
CA PHE A 94 10.00 -2.22 -17.94
C PHE A 94 8.61 -2.39 -17.32
N PHE A 95 7.92 -3.50 -17.61
CA PHE A 95 6.64 -3.85 -17.00
C PHE A 95 6.77 -4.04 -15.49
N ALA A 96 7.69 -4.92 -15.06
CA ALA A 96 7.93 -5.21 -13.65
C ALA A 96 8.29 -3.93 -12.88
N PHE A 97 9.12 -3.07 -13.46
CA PHE A 97 9.45 -1.77 -12.91
C PHE A 97 8.23 -0.85 -12.78
N SER A 98 7.38 -0.79 -13.81
CA SER A 98 6.15 0.00 -13.80
C SER A 98 5.16 -0.48 -12.74
N LEU A 99 5.00 -1.79 -12.58
CA LEU A 99 4.19 -2.40 -11.52
C LEU A 99 4.74 -2.01 -10.15
N LEU A 100 6.03 -2.23 -9.93
CA LEU A 100 6.68 -1.92 -8.66
C LEU A 100 6.58 -0.43 -8.31
N LEU A 101 6.74 0.46 -9.29
CA LEU A 101 6.70 1.90 -9.05
C LEU A 101 5.27 2.43 -8.82
N TYR A 102 4.34 2.11 -9.72
CA TYR A 102 3.00 2.73 -9.73
C TYR A 102 1.94 1.97 -8.95
N ILE A 103 2.08 0.65 -8.74
CA ILE A 103 1.13 -0.13 -7.93
C ILE A 103 1.62 -0.27 -6.48
N PHE A 104 2.93 -0.26 -6.26
CA PHE A 104 3.51 -0.51 -4.95
C PHE A 104 4.16 0.73 -4.32
N ILE A 105 5.29 1.23 -4.86
CA ILE A 105 6.07 2.30 -4.22
C ILE A 105 5.25 3.57 -4.02
N ILE A 106 4.65 4.14 -5.07
CA ILE A 106 3.93 5.42 -4.98
C ILE A 106 2.71 5.30 -4.05
N PRO A 107 1.84 4.28 -4.18
CA PRO A 107 0.72 4.08 -3.25
C PRO A 107 1.14 3.97 -1.79
N TYR A 108 2.22 3.26 -1.47
CA TYR A 108 2.70 3.14 -0.09
C TYR A 108 3.36 4.44 0.41
N LEU A 109 4.18 5.11 -0.42
CA LEU A 109 4.76 6.40 -0.07
C LEU A 109 3.71 7.48 0.19
N SER A 110 2.53 7.39 -0.45
CA SER A 110 1.44 8.33 -0.18
C SER A 110 0.99 8.30 1.29
N CYS A 111 1.12 7.15 1.98
CA CYS A 111 0.80 7.01 3.41
C CYS A 111 1.64 7.94 4.30
N VAL A 112 2.80 8.40 3.83
CA VAL A 112 3.65 9.37 4.54
C VAL A 112 2.91 10.68 4.82
N ILE A 113 1.87 11.00 4.04
CA ILE A 113 1.08 12.22 4.18
C ILE A 113 0.43 12.35 5.56
N THR A 114 0.07 11.25 6.21
CA THR A 114 -0.48 11.30 7.58
C THR A 114 0.50 11.97 8.56
N GLY A 115 1.80 11.86 8.29
CA GLY A 115 2.87 12.50 9.05
C GLY A 115 2.88 14.02 9.01
N PHE A 116 2.28 14.66 8.00
CA PHE A 116 2.14 16.13 7.96
C PHE A 116 1.09 16.64 8.96
N PHE A 117 0.14 15.80 9.34
CA PHE A 117 -0.92 16.16 10.28
C PHE A 117 -0.50 15.92 11.74
N TYR A 118 0.72 15.42 11.99
CA TYR A 118 1.23 15.19 13.33
C TYR A 118 1.38 16.48 14.14
N ARG A 119 0.82 16.48 15.35
CA ARG A 119 1.10 17.47 16.39
C ARG A 119 1.54 16.77 17.67
N LYS A 120 2.48 17.40 18.39
CA LYS A 120 3.06 16.84 19.62
C LYS A 120 2.02 16.65 20.73
N ASP A 121 0.98 17.48 20.76
CA ASP A 121 -0.10 17.42 21.74
C ASP A 121 -1.15 16.35 21.42
N LEU A 122 -0.98 15.61 20.32
CA LEU A 122 -1.88 14.55 19.83
C LEU A 122 -3.34 14.98 19.60
N LYS A 123 -3.66 16.27 19.75
CA LYS A 123 -5.03 16.79 19.59
C LYS A 123 -5.54 16.60 18.17
N HIS A 124 -4.63 16.47 17.19
CA HIS A 124 -4.98 16.19 15.80
C HIS A 124 -5.72 14.86 15.61
N LEU A 125 -5.54 13.89 16.51
CA LEU A 125 -6.28 12.61 16.51
C LEU A 125 -7.77 12.78 16.86
N ASN A 126 -8.13 13.81 17.64
CA ASN A 126 -9.53 14.09 17.99
C ASN A 126 -10.30 14.72 16.83
N TYR A 127 -9.59 15.37 15.92
CA TYR A 127 -10.22 16.00 14.76
C TYR A 127 -10.24 15.00 13.60
N TYR A 128 -11.34 14.27 13.48
CA TYR A 128 -11.60 13.36 12.35
C TYR A 128 -11.37 14.01 10.99
N ARG A 129 -11.53 15.34 10.91
CA ARG A 129 -11.17 16.15 9.74
C ARG A 129 -9.75 15.87 9.23
N ASN A 130 -8.76 15.73 10.12
CA ASN A 130 -7.37 15.47 9.71
C ASN A 130 -7.21 14.07 9.12
N VAL A 131 -7.88 13.07 9.72
CA VAL A 131 -7.89 11.71 9.20
C VAL A 131 -8.52 11.68 7.82
N ILE A 132 -9.72 12.26 7.67
CA ILE A 132 -10.43 12.35 6.39
C ILE A 132 -9.58 13.09 5.34
N GLN A 133 -9.01 14.24 5.68
CA GLN A 133 -8.18 15.01 4.75
C GLN A 133 -6.95 14.22 4.29
N SER A 134 -6.27 13.52 5.20
CA SER A 134 -5.12 12.70 4.85
C SER A 134 -5.50 11.52 3.96
N LEU A 135 -6.58 10.80 4.27
CA LEU A 135 -7.05 9.66 3.49
C LEU A 135 -7.56 10.08 2.11
N SER A 136 -8.20 11.25 2.00
CA SER A 136 -8.59 11.81 0.71
C SER A 136 -7.38 12.14 -0.18
N LEU A 137 -6.32 12.72 0.41
CA LEU A 137 -5.08 13.01 -0.33
C LEU A 137 -4.35 11.73 -0.76
N ILE A 138 -4.29 10.74 0.13
CA ILE A 138 -3.75 9.39 -0.16
C ILE A 138 -4.53 8.76 -1.31
N THR A 139 -5.87 8.76 -1.22
CA THR A 139 -6.77 8.25 -2.25
C THR A 139 -6.50 8.89 -3.60
N LEU A 140 -6.37 10.22 -3.64
CA LEU A 140 -6.11 10.96 -4.88
C LEU A 140 -4.79 10.53 -5.52
N ILE A 141 -3.70 10.47 -4.75
CA ILE A 141 -2.38 10.07 -5.25
C ILE A 141 -2.39 8.63 -5.75
N GLN A 142 -3.04 7.74 -5.00
CA GLN A 142 -3.22 6.34 -5.38
C GLN A 142 -3.96 6.21 -6.71
N ILE A 143 -5.10 6.89 -6.88
CA ILE A 143 -5.87 6.88 -8.12
C ILE A 143 -5.04 7.39 -9.30
N VAL A 144 -4.31 8.50 -9.13
CA VAL A 144 -3.43 9.04 -10.18
C VAL A 144 -2.35 8.02 -10.54
N SER A 145 -1.74 7.37 -9.55
CA SER A 145 -0.72 6.34 -9.77
C SER A 145 -1.26 5.16 -10.58
N TYR A 146 -2.43 4.62 -10.20
CA TYR A 146 -3.06 3.51 -10.91
C TYR A 146 -3.57 3.90 -12.30
N PHE A 147 -4.00 5.15 -12.49
CA PHE A 147 -4.36 5.67 -13.80
C PHE A 147 -3.16 5.70 -14.74
N ILE A 148 -2.01 6.21 -14.27
CA ILE A 148 -0.77 6.21 -15.06
C ILE A 148 -0.35 4.78 -15.39
N PHE A 149 -0.42 3.86 -14.42
CA PHE A 149 -0.15 2.43 -14.68
C PHE A 149 -1.07 1.88 -15.79
N ALA A 150 -2.37 2.12 -15.71
CA ALA A 150 -3.32 1.65 -16.72
C ALA A 150 -3.04 2.23 -18.11
N LEU A 151 -2.63 3.51 -18.21
CA LEU A 151 -2.20 4.11 -19.48
C LEU A 151 -0.95 3.42 -20.03
N ILE A 152 0.06 3.14 -19.19
CA ILE A 152 1.26 2.42 -19.61
C ILE A 152 0.89 1.05 -20.18
N ILE A 153 -0.02 0.33 -19.53
CA ILE A 153 -0.53 -0.96 -20.03
C ILE A 153 -1.23 -0.80 -21.38
N HIS A 154 -2.08 0.21 -21.51
CA HIS A 154 -2.80 0.47 -22.74
C HIS A 154 -1.87 0.74 -23.93
N PHE A 155 -0.85 1.58 -23.74
CA PHE A 155 0.02 2.03 -24.84
C PHE A 155 1.14 1.05 -25.18
N PHE A 156 1.71 0.37 -24.18
CA PHE A 156 2.90 -0.46 -24.39
C PHE A 156 2.60 -1.97 -24.44
N TYR A 157 1.45 -2.41 -23.91
CA TYR A 157 1.17 -3.84 -23.69
C TYR A 157 -0.11 -4.34 -24.37
N SER A 158 -0.71 -3.57 -25.29
CA SER A 158 -1.91 -4.01 -26.02
C SER A 158 -1.68 -5.27 -26.86
N ASN A 159 -0.42 -5.52 -27.28
CA ASN A 159 -0.08 -6.59 -28.21
C ASN A 159 0.53 -7.83 -27.54
N SER A 160 1.17 -7.70 -26.37
CA SER A 160 1.71 -8.80 -25.55
C SER A 160 0.70 -9.27 -24.50
N PHE A 161 -0.55 -9.38 -24.95
CA PHE A 161 -1.79 -9.48 -24.18
C PHE A 161 -1.96 -10.78 -23.38
N ASN A 162 -1.45 -11.90 -23.90
CA ASN A 162 -1.76 -13.23 -23.37
C ASN A 162 -0.96 -13.58 -22.10
N GLU A 163 0.27 -13.09 -21.97
CA GLU A 163 1.14 -13.41 -20.82
C GLU A 163 0.69 -12.71 -19.53
N PHE A 164 0.22 -11.46 -19.64
CA PHE A 164 -0.31 -10.71 -18.49
C PHE A 164 -1.61 -11.29 -17.94
N LEU A 165 -2.43 -11.84 -18.83
CA LEU A 165 -3.76 -12.36 -18.51
C LEU A 165 -3.72 -13.67 -17.72
N GLU A 166 -2.68 -14.50 -17.89
CA GLU A 166 -2.52 -15.73 -17.10
C GLU A 166 -2.40 -15.46 -15.60
N HIS A 167 -1.89 -14.28 -15.22
CA HIS A 167 -1.73 -13.88 -13.82
C HIS A 167 -2.92 -13.10 -13.25
N PHE A 168 -3.84 -12.60 -14.08
CA PHE A 168 -5.03 -11.89 -13.61
C PHE A 168 -6.14 -12.86 -13.20
N PRO A 169 -6.99 -12.52 -12.20
CA PRO A 169 -8.14 -13.34 -11.85
C PRO A 169 -9.00 -13.65 -13.10
N LYS A 170 -9.17 -14.94 -13.41
CA LYS A 170 -9.89 -15.45 -14.60
C LYS A 170 -11.33 -14.90 -14.75
N THR A 171 -11.90 -14.38 -13.66
CA THR A 171 -13.20 -13.70 -13.63
C THR A 171 -13.20 -12.32 -14.29
N ILE A 172 -12.13 -11.52 -14.15
CA ILE A 172 -12.01 -10.19 -14.78
C ILE A 172 -11.81 -10.34 -16.29
N LEU A 173 -11.06 -11.38 -16.66
CA LEU A 173 -10.76 -11.80 -18.01
C LEU A 173 -12.00 -12.05 -18.89
N LYS A 174 -13.00 -12.76 -18.37
CA LYS A 174 -14.24 -13.06 -19.11
C LYS A 174 -15.06 -11.83 -19.46
N ILE A 175 -14.97 -10.77 -18.66
CA ILE A 175 -15.75 -9.53 -18.83
C ILE A 175 -15.12 -8.65 -19.92
N SER A 176 -13.82 -8.80 -20.18
CA SER A 176 -13.11 -8.00 -21.20
C SER A 176 -13.47 -8.33 -22.65
N GLY A 177 -14.22 -9.41 -22.91
CA GLY A 177 -14.65 -9.81 -24.25
C GLY A 177 -15.69 -8.90 -24.91
N GLU A 178 -16.27 -7.95 -24.17
CA GLU A 178 -17.45 -7.17 -24.61
C GLU A 178 -17.14 -5.69 -24.97
N GLY A 179 -15.96 -5.41 -25.53
CA GLY A 179 -15.69 -4.12 -26.22
C GLY A 179 -15.05 -3.00 -25.40
N PHE A 180 -14.70 -3.23 -24.14
CA PHE A 180 -13.91 -2.29 -23.33
C PHE A 180 -12.42 -2.70 -23.30
N SER A 181 -11.52 -1.71 -23.25
CA SER A 181 -10.08 -2.00 -23.16
C SER A 181 -9.72 -2.63 -21.80
N LEU A 182 -8.84 -3.63 -21.79
CA LEU A 182 -8.38 -4.28 -20.55
C LEU A 182 -7.82 -3.26 -19.54
N ALA A 183 -7.11 -2.24 -20.03
CA ALA A 183 -6.59 -1.14 -19.22
C ALA A 183 -7.70 -0.43 -18.41
N PHE A 184 -8.89 -0.27 -19.00
CA PHE A 184 -10.05 0.28 -18.30
C PHE A 184 -10.50 -0.61 -17.15
N PHE A 185 -10.56 -1.94 -17.35
CA PHE A 185 -10.91 -2.88 -16.28
C PHE A 185 -9.87 -2.92 -15.17
N ILE A 186 -8.58 -2.91 -15.50
CA ILE A 186 -7.48 -2.85 -14.52
C ILE A 186 -7.61 -1.59 -13.68
N PHE A 187 -7.82 -0.44 -14.33
CA PHE A 187 -8.01 0.83 -13.64
C PHE A 187 -9.24 0.78 -12.72
N LEU A 188 -10.38 0.30 -13.22
CA LEU A 188 -11.61 0.19 -12.45
C LEU A 188 -11.44 -0.71 -11.22
N PHE A 189 -10.73 -1.84 -11.38
CA PHE A 189 -10.41 -2.75 -10.27
C PHE A 189 -9.62 -2.03 -9.18
N TYR A 190 -8.52 -1.35 -9.54
CA TYR A 190 -7.72 -0.60 -8.57
C TYR A 190 -8.48 0.58 -7.96
N LEU A 191 -9.30 1.28 -8.74
CA LEU A 191 -10.15 2.37 -8.26
C LEU A 191 -11.08 1.88 -7.16
N ILE A 192 -11.79 0.77 -7.39
CA ILE A 192 -12.69 0.16 -6.41
C ILE A 192 -11.89 -0.28 -5.18
N SER A 193 -10.76 -0.96 -5.37
CA SER A 193 -9.89 -1.41 -4.27
C SER A 193 -9.44 -0.24 -3.38
N VAL A 194 -9.01 0.87 -3.97
CA VAL A 194 -8.59 2.08 -3.23
C VAL A 194 -9.73 2.67 -2.42
N ILE A 195 -10.89 2.85 -3.05
CA ILE A 195 -12.06 3.46 -2.40
C ILE A 195 -12.48 2.59 -1.21
N ILE A 196 -12.65 1.28 -1.42
CA ILE A 196 -13.05 0.36 -0.36
C ILE A 196 -12.01 0.33 0.75
N THR A 197 -10.72 0.19 0.41
CA THR A 197 -9.64 0.14 1.39
C THR A 197 -9.61 1.41 2.24
N ASN A 198 -9.59 2.60 1.64
CA ASN A 198 -9.49 3.85 2.39
C ASN A 198 -10.76 4.16 3.20
N ILE A 199 -11.95 3.74 2.75
CA ILE A 199 -13.17 3.81 3.55
C ILE A 199 -13.04 2.93 4.80
N ILE A 200 -12.63 1.65 4.63
CA ILE A 200 -12.47 0.72 5.75
C ILE A 200 -11.41 1.23 6.72
N LEU A 201 -10.26 1.70 6.23
CA LEU A 201 -9.22 2.30 7.06
C LEU A 201 -9.74 3.52 7.82
N GLY A 202 -10.52 4.38 7.17
CA GLY A 202 -11.16 5.53 7.82
C GLY A 202 -12.10 5.13 8.96
N ILE A 203 -12.92 4.09 8.75
CA ILE A 203 -13.80 3.53 9.78
C ILE A 203 -12.98 2.95 10.93
N ILE A 204 -11.95 2.18 10.65
CA ILE A 204 -11.10 1.58 11.68
C ILE A 204 -10.37 2.68 12.49
N PHE A 205 -9.82 3.70 11.83
CA PHE A 205 -9.20 4.85 12.50
C PHE A 205 -10.18 5.62 13.37
N TYR A 206 -11.44 5.76 12.95
CA TYR A 206 -12.47 6.40 13.75
C TYR A 206 -12.61 5.74 15.13
N PHE A 207 -12.59 4.40 15.18
CA PHE A 207 -12.68 3.64 16.43
C PHE A 207 -11.35 3.53 17.19
N LEU A 208 -10.21 3.48 16.48
CA LEU A 208 -8.88 3.36 17.11
C LEU A 208 -8.36 4.66 17.73
N ASN A 209 -8.70 5.83 17.16
CA ASN A 209 -8.20 7.12 17.62
C ASN A 209 -8.35 7.38 19.14
N PRO A 210 -9.51 7.14 19.78
CA PRO A 210 -9.64 7.34 21.23
C PRO A 210 -8.72 6.40 22.03
N ILE A 211 -8.61 5.13 21.62
CA ILE A 211 -7.79 4.11 22.29
C ILE A 211 -6.30 4.43 22.13
N LEU A 212 -5.88 4.87 20.95
CA LEU A 212 -4.49 5.27 20.69
C LEU A 212 -4.10 6.46 21.55
N LYS A 213 -4.98 7.45 21.73
CA LYS A 213 -4.67 8.62 22.56
C LYS A 213 -4.34 8.23 24.01
N GLU A 214 -5.23 7.47 24.65
CA GLU A 214 -5.08 7.08 26.07
C GLU A 214 -3.80 6.29 26.32
N ASN A 215 -3.47 5.37 25.41
CA ASN A 215 -2.30 4.51 25.58
C ASN A 215 -0.98 5.19 25.18
N ILE A 216 -1.00 6.23 24.36
CA ILE A 216 0.24 6.88 23.86
C ILE A 216 0.73 7.98 24.78
N GLU A 217 -0.14 8.63 25.56
CA GLU A 217 0.28 9.48 26.68
C GLU A 217 1.19 8.70 27.66
N PHE A 218 0.97 7.39 27.82
CA PHE A 218 1.84 6.50 28.60
C PHE A 218 3.21 6.24 27.95
N PHE A 219 3.30 6.13 26.62
CA PHE A 219 4.56 5.89 25.92
C PHE A 219 5.42 7.16 25.71
N LEU A 220 4.78 8.33 25.70
CA LEU A 220 5.40 9.63 25.43
C LEU A 220 5.57 10.53 26.66
N SER A 221 4.99 10.20 27.81
CA SER A 221 5.31 10.85 29.09
C SER A 221 6.75 10.56 29.50
N GLU A 222 7.40 11.57 30.07
CA GLU A 222 8.85 11.67 30.32
C GLU A 222 9.42 10.48 31.11
#